data_AF-A0A0M5JJ24-F1
#
_entry.id   AF-A0A0M5JJ24-F1
#
_cell.length_a   1.000
_cell.length_b   1.000
_cell.length_c   1.000
_cell.angle_alpha   90.00
_cell.angle_beta   90.00
_cell.angle_gamma   90.00
#
_symmetry.space_group_name_H-M   'P 1'
#
loop_
_entity.id
_entity.type
_entity.pdbx_description
1 polymer ?
#
loop_
_entity_poly.entity_id
_entity_poly.type
_entity_poly.pdbx_seq_one_letter_code
_entity_poly.pdbx_strand_id
1 'polypeptide(L)'
;MNRSTEFILSLIASILLVLCLILTVFILLFFGTVAEGDANAAFWFIVLLISIFLNAPLIILVWVGTFFLKKDSLGWGIFILVMGILYSLSFYFVPGILLLIAGIMMLSRKNHSLEKSI
;
A
#
# COMPACT_ATOMS: atom_id res chain seq x y z
N MET A 1 3.27 -19.65 -14.24
CA MET A 1 4.03 -18.53 -13.63
C MET A 1 4.17 -18.77 -12.13
N ASN A 2 5.36 -18.76 -11.55
CA ASN A 2 5.52 -18.96 -10.10
C ASN A 2 4.82 -17.83 -9.33
N ARG A 3 4.15 -18.13 -8.20
CA ARG A 3 3.53 -17.11 -7.31
C ARG A 3 4.55 -16.08 -6.77
N SER A 4 5.83 -16.30 -7.03
CA SER A 4 6.94 -15.45 -6.62
C SER A 4 6.88 -14.04 -7.19
N THR A 5 6.46 -13.85 -8.46
CA THR A 5 6.51 -12.52 -9.08
C THR A 5 5.53 -11.54 -8.44
N GLU A 6 4.27 -11.93 -8.34
CA GLU A 6 3.19 -11.16 -7.67
C GLU A 6 3.47 -10.92 -6.17
N PHE A 7 4.07 -11.90 -5.49
CA PHE A 7 4.55 -11.73 -4.12
C PHE A 7 5.70 -10.72 -4.03
N ILE A 8 6.71 -10.81 -4.90
CA ILE A 8 7.86 -9.89 -4.93
C ILE A 8 7.40 -8.46 -5.24
N LEU A 9 6.50 -8.27 -6.22
CA LEU A 9 5.95 -6.96 -6.56
C LEU A 9 5.21 -6.33 -5.38
N SER A 10 4.32 -7.07 -4.73
CA SER A 10 3.60 -6.57 -3.55
C SER A 10 4.53 -6.33 -2.35
N LEU A 11 5.59 -7.12 -2.19
CA LEU A 11 6.61 -6.93 -1.16
C LEU A 11 7.43 -5.64 -1.40
N ILE A 12 7.90 -5.41 -2.63
CA ILE A 12 8.61 -4.18 -2.99
C ILE A 12 7.71 -2.97 -2.76
N ALA A 13 6.44 -3.04 -3.17
CA ALA A 13 5.48 -1.97 -2.95
C ALA A 13 5.27 -1.67 -1.46
N SER A 14 5.15 -2.72 -0.63
CA SER A 14 4.99 -2.59 0.82
C SER A 14 6.22 -1.95 1.50
N ILE A 15 7.43 -2.31 1.04
CA ILE A 15 8.67 -1.69 1.52
C ILE A 15 8.70 -0.21 1.14
N LEU A 16 8.35 0.13 -0.10
CA LEU A 16 8.28 1.52 -0.56
C LEU A 16 7.24 2.34 0.22
N LEU A 17 6.06 1.77 0.53
CA LEU A 17 5.07 2.44 1.38
C LEU A 17 5.61 2.77 2.78
N VAL A 18 6.34 1.84 3.40
CA VAL A 18 6.98 2.08 4.70
C VAL A 18 8.03 3.18 4.60
N LEU A 19 8.85 3.20 3.55
CA LEU A 19 9.84 4.25 3.32
C LEU A 19 9.18 5.62 3.13
N CYS A 20 8.09 5.70 2.36
CA CYS A 20 7.34 6.93 2.18
C CYS A 20 6.64 7.38 3.48
N LEU A 21 6.16 6.46 4.31
CA LEU A 21 5.61 6.78 5.63
C LEU A 21 6.69 7.37 6.54
N ILE A 22 7.88 6.75 6.59
CA ILE A 22 9.02 7.27 7.35
C ILE A 22 9.38 8.68 6.90
N LEU A 23 9.47 8.91 5.59
CA LEU A 23 9.72 10.24 5.02
C LEU A 23 8.63 11.25 5.45
N THR A 24 7.37 10.83 5.44
CA THR A 24 6.24 11.67 5.89
C THR A 24 6.37 12.04 7.36
N VAL A 25 6.81 11.11 8.21
CA VAL A 25 7.08 11.36 9.65
C VAL A 25 8.21 12.38 9.81
N PHE A 26 9.29 12.28 9.05
CA PHE A 26 10.36 13.27 9.07
C PHE A 26 9.87 14.68 8.68
N ILE A 27 9.04 14.77 7.64
CA ILE A 27 8.42 16.03 7.22
C ILE A 27 7.49 16.57 8.31
N LEU A 28 6.67 15.72 8.93
CA LEU A 28 5.80 16.10 10.05
C LEU A 28 6.62 16.72 11.20
N LEU A 29 7.73 16.10 11.59
CA LEU A 29 8.60 16.63 12.66
C LEU A 29 9.14 18.02 12.31
N PHE A 30 9.52 18.24 11.06
CA PHE A 30 9.96 19.56 10.59
C PHE A 30 8.84 20.61 10.64
N PHE A 31 7.63 20.28 10.19
CA PHE A 31 6.50 21.23 10.30
C PHE A 31 6.09 21.49 11.75
N GLY A 32 6.26 20.50 12.64
CA GLY A 32 5.98 20.64 14.06
C GLY A 32 6.84 21.72 14.74
N THR A 33 8.10 21.89 14.31
CA THR A 33 8.98 22.93 14.89
C THR A 33 8.70 24.34 14.35
N VAL A 34 8.05 24.45 13.19
CA VAL A 34 7.72 25.74 12.55
C VAL A 34 6.30 26.21 12.88
N ALA A 35 5.43 25.31 13.33
CA ALA A 35 4.00 25.56 13.56
C ALA A 35 3.68 26.63 14.62
N GLU A 36 4.59 26.92 15.56
CA GLU A 36 4.33 27.89 16.64
C GLU A 36 4.20 29.34 16.16
N GLY A 37 4.69 29.67 14.95
CA GLY A 37 4.69 31.03 14.40
C GLY A 37 3.99 31.21 13.06
N ASP A 38 3.51 30.13 12.43
CA ASP A 38 2.91 30.16 11.10
C ASP A 38 1.64 29.30 11.05
N ALA A 39 0.50 29.95 10.87
CA ALA A 39 -0.81 29.30 10.76
C ALA A 39 -0.88 28.30 9.58
N ASN A 40 -0.16 28.56 8.50
CA ASN A 40 -0.08 27.65 7.36
C ASN A 40 0.74 26.40 7.72
N ALA A 41 1.86 26.56 8.43
CA ALA A 41 2.65 25.43 8.92
C ALA A 41 1.85 24.56 9.92
N ALA A 42 1.08 25.19 10.81
CA ALA A 42 0.18 24.50 11.73
C ALA A 42 -0.92 23.70 11.01
N PHE A 43 -1.51 24.28 9.94
CA PHE A 43 -2.48 23.57 9.10
C PHE A 43 -1.87 22.32 8.45
N TRP A 44 -0.71 22.45 7.81
CA TRP A 44 -0.01 21.31 7.20
C TRP A 44 0.40 20.25 8.21
N PHE A 45 0.85 20.66 9.40
CA PHE A 45 1.17 19.74 10.49
C PHE A 45 -0.04 18.87 10.87
N ILE A 46 -1.23 19.47 11.06
CA ILE A 46 -2.46 18.73 11.40
C ILE A 46 -2.85 17.78 10.26
N VAL A 47 -2.80 18.24 9.01
CA VAL A 47 -3.13 17.40 7.83
C VAL A 47 -2.19 16.20 7.73
N LEU A 48 -0.89 16.40 7.90
CA LEU A 48 0.10 15.32 7.88
C LEU A 48 -0.08 14.35 9.06
N LEU A 49 -0.42 14.86 10.25
CA LEU A 49 -0.67 14.06 11.43
C LEU A 49 -1.85 13.10 11.21
N ILE A 50 -2.99 13.63 10.71
CA ILE A 50 -4.16 12.82 10.36
C ILE A 50 -3.80 11.79 9.28
N SER A 51 -3.03 12.20 8.27
CA SER A 51 -2.58 11.31 7.19
C SER A 51 -1.77 10.12 7.71
N ILE A 52 -0.86 10.33 8.67
CA ILE A 52 -0.06 9.26 9.28
C ILE A 52 -0.95 8.29 10.07
N PHE A 53 -1.87 8.81 10.89
CA PHE A 53 -2.79 7.98 11.67
C PHE A 53 -3.70 7.12 10.78
N LEU A 54 -4.11 7.64 9.62
CA LEU A 54 -4.92 6.89 8.66
C LEU A 54 -4.09 5.86 7.87
N ASN A 55 -2.90 6.25 7.39
CA ASN A 55 -2.08 5.41 6.52
C ASN A 55 -1.34 4.30 7.27
N ALA A 56 -0.89 4.52 8.51
CA ALA A 56 -0.16 3.52 9.27
C ALA A 56 -0.89 2.15 9.40
N PRO A 57 -2.17 2.08 9.82
CA PRO A 57 -2.89 0.81 9.88
C PRO A 57 -3.13 0.21 8.50
N LEU A 58 -3.37 1.03 7.47
CA LEU A 58 -3.53 0.57 6.09
C LEU A 58 -2.26 -0.11 5.56
N ILE A 59 -1.09 0.47 5.84
CA ILE A 59 0.21 -0.11 5.45
C ILE A 59 0.44 -1.45 6.15
N ILE A 60 0.06 -1.58 7.43
CA ILE A 60 0.11 -2.85 8.16
C ILE A 60 -0.79 -3.89 7.49
N LEU A 61 -2.02 -3.51 7.09
CA LEU A 61 -2.92 -4.42 6.38
C LEU A 61 -2.37 -4.82 5.00
N VAL A 62 -1.73 -3.90 4.27
CA VAL A 62 -1.03 -4.22 3.02
C VAL A 62 0.07 -5.25 3.26
N TRP A 63 0.88 -5.07 4.30
CA TRP A 63 1.91 -6.04 4.71
C TRP A 63 1.34 -7.42 5.03
N VAL A 64 0.25 -7.47 5.81
CA VAL A 64 -0.45 -8.72 6.10
C VAL A 64 -0.94 -9.36 4.81
N GLY A 65 -1.57 -8.58 3.92
CA GLY A 65 -2.04 -9.07 2.62
C GLY A 65 -0.92 -9.65 1.77
N THR A 66 0.22 -8.96 1.69
CA THR A 66 1.42 -9.43 0.98
C THR A 66 1.89 -10.80 1.47
N PHE A 67 1.88 -11.08 2.77
CA PHE A 67 2.30 -12.40 3.28
C PHE A 67 1.23 -13.48 3.11
N PHE A 68 -0.05 -13.12 3.20
CA PHE A 68 -1.16 -14.06 3.09
C PHE A 68 -1.49 -14.48 1.64
N LEU A 69 -0.95 -13.79 0.64
CA LEU A 69 -0.97 -14.16 -0.79
C LEU A 69 -0.67 -15.64 -1.07
N LYS A 70 0.22 -16.27 -0.27
CA LYS A 70 0.62 -17.67 -0.51
C LYS A 70 -0.49 -18.66 -0.18
N LYS A 71 -1.39 -18.33 0.75
CA LYS A 71 -2.40 -19.25 1.29
C LYS A 71 -3.75 -19.13 0.58
N ASP A 72 -4.22 -17.91 0.37
CA ASP A 72 -5.49 -17.62 -0.30
C ASP A 72 -5.33 -16.43 -1.25
N SER A 73 -5.14 -16.72 -2.54
CA SER A 73 -4.73 -15.70 -3.51
C SER A 73 -5.88 -14.82 -4.00
N LEU A 74 -7.14 -15.23 -3.82
CA LEU A 74 -8.27 -14.55 -4.45
C LEU A 74 -8.77 -13.37 -3.60
N GLY A 75 -9.07 -13.60 -2.32
CA GLY A 75 -9.51 -12.54 -1.40
C GLY A 75 -8.45 -11.47 -1.18
N TRP A 76 -7.22 -11.90 -0.91
CA TRP A 76 -6.09 -10.98 -0.73
C TRP A 76 -5.67 -10.29 -2.04
N GLY A 77 -5.88 -10.92 -3.20
CA GLY A 77 -5.64 -10.29 -4.50
C GLY A 77 -6.59 -9.12 -4.78
N ILE A 78 -7.88 -9.26 -4.45
CA ILE A 78 -8.85 -8.14 -4.54
C ILE A 78 -8.44 -7.02 -3.59
N PHE A 79 -8.10 -7.36 -2.35
CA PHE A 79 -7.66 -6.37 -1.36
C PHE A 79 -6.43 -5.58 -1.84
N ILE A 80 -5.40 -6.27 -2.34
CA ILE A 80 -4.19 -5.64 -2.89
C ILE A 80 -4.52 -4.77 -4.11
N LEU A 81 -5.44 -5.19 -4.97
CA LEU A 81 -5.88 -4.38 -6.11
C LEU A 81 -6.57 -3.09 -5.67
N VAL A 82 -7.50 -3.17 -4.71
CA VAL A 82 -8.21 -2.00 -4.16
C VAL A 82 -7.23 -1.02 -3.50
N MET A 83 -6.30 -1.55 -2.69
CA MET A 83 -5.24 -0.73 -2.10
C MET A 83 -4.35 -0.10 -3.17
N GLY A 84 -4.01 -0.83 -4.23
CA GLY A 84 -3.26 -0.30 -5.36
C GLY A 84 -3.95 0.89 -6.03
N ILE A 85 -5.26 0.84 -6.24
CA ILE A 85 -6.03 1.96 -6.80
C ILE A 85 -6.01 3.16 -5.84
N LEU A 86 -6.30 2.94 -4.55
CA LEU A 86 -6.29 4.01 -3.55
C LEU A 86 -4.94 4.72 -3.47
N TYR A 87 -3.85 3.94 -3.42
CA TYR A 87 -2.50 4.51 -3.35
C TYR A 87 -2.06 5.14 -4.68
N SER A 88 -2.49 4.63 -5.82
CA SER A 88 -2.20 5.24 -7.14
C SER A 88 -2.85 6.61 -7.31
N LEU A 89 -3.93 6.92 -6.59
CA LEU A 89 -4.58 8.23 -6.62
C LEU A 89 -4.01 9.20 -5.57
N SER A 90 -2.93 8.82 -4.89
CA SER A 90 -2.34 9.57 -3.78
C SER A 90 -0.87 9.93 -4.04
N PHE A 91 -0.23 10.59 -3.07
CA PHE A 91 1.23 10.84 -3.07
C PHE A 91 2.07 9.56 -3.18
N TYR A 92 1.50 8.40 -2.87
CA TYR A 92 2.13 7.08 -2.93
C TYR A 92 1.96 6.41 -4.31
N PHE A 93 2.05 7.20 -5.39
CA PHE A 93 1.78 6.75 -6.77
C PHE A 93 2.59 5.51 -7.19
N VAL A 94 3.90 5.55 -6.98
CA VAL A 94 4.82 4.47 -7.38
C VAL A 94 4.49 3.14 -6.69
N PRO A 95 4.42 3.06 -5.35
CA PRO A 95 4.00 1.82 -4.69
C PRO A 95 2.55 1.45 -5.02
N GLY A 96 1.67 2.42 -5.26
CA GLY A 96 0.29 2.18 -5.69
C GLY A 96 0.21 1.40 -7.00
N ILE A 97 0.97 1.80 -8.02
CA ILE A 97 1.00 1.08 -9.30
C ILE A 97 1.55 -0.34 -9.13
N LEU A 98 2.59 -0.52 -8.32
CA LEU A 98 3.15 -1.85 -8.08
C LEU A 98 2.14 -2.79 -7.42
N LEU A 99 1.37 -2.30 -6.45
CA LEU A 99 0.26 -3.05 -5.85
C LEU A 99 -0.84 -3.34 -6.86
N LEU A 100 -1.18 -2.37 -7.72
CA LEU A 100 -2.20 -2.53 -8.74
C LEU A 100 -1.83 -3.61 -9.76
N ILE A 101 -0.59 -3.59 -10.25
CA ILE A 101 -0.06 -4.64 -11.15
C ILE A 101 -0.07 -6.00 -10.43
N ALA A 102 0.40 -6.06 -9.18
CA ALA A 102 0.38 -7.30 -8.40
C ALA A 102 -1.03 -7.86 -8.24
N GLY A 103 -2.02 -7.02 -7.92
CA GLY A 103 -3.42 -7.40 -7.78
C GLY A 103 -4.05 -7.88 -9.09
N ILE A 104 -3.78 -7.19 -10.22
CA ILE A 104 -4.27 -7.62 -11.54
C ILE A 104 -3.67 -8.98 -11.92
N MET A 105 -2.37 -9.19 -11.68
CA MET A 105 -1.70 -10.47 -11.96
C MET A 105 -2.28 -11.62 -11.14
N MET A 106 -2.69 -11.36 -9.89
CA MET A 106 -3.38 -12.35 -9.05
C MET A 106 -4.75 -12.71 -9.59
N LEU A 107 -5.54 -11.72 -9.97
CA LEU A 107 -6.94 -11.91 -10.37
C LEU A 107 -7.09 -12.44 -11.81
N SER A 108 -6.16 -12.09 -12.69
CA SER A 108 -6.13 -12.56 -14.08
C SER A 108 -5.74 -14.05 -14.18
N ARG A 109 -5.23 -14.64 -13.10
CA ARG A 109 -4.82 -16.03 -13.10
C ARG A 109 -6.05 -16.95 -13.10
N LYS A 110 -6.28 -17.63 -14.22
CA LYS A 110 -7.30 -18.70 -14.31
C LYS A 110 -7.06 -19.72 -13.19
N ASN A 111 -8.07 -19.91 -12.34
CA ASN A 111 -8.14 -21.03 -11.41
C ASN A 111 -8.19 -22.32 -12.23
N HIS A 112 -7.04 -22.99 -12.40
CA HIS A 112 -6.94 -24.33 -12.99
C HIS A 112 -7.69 -25.41 -12.17
N SER A 113 -8.38 -25.02 -11.10
CA SER A 113 -9.18 -25.91 -10.24
C SER A 113 -10.56 -26.23 -10.80
N LEU A 114 -11.04 -25.54 -11.84
CA LEU A 114 -12.35 -25.81 -12.47
C LEU A 114 -12.29 -26.80 -13.64
N GLU A 115 -11.09 -27.22 -14.05
CA GLU A 115 -10.91 -28.15 -15.19
C GLU A 115 -10.67 -29.61 -14.74
N LYS A 116 -10.68 -29.88 -13.44
CA LYS A 116 -10.58 -31.25 -12.88
C LYS A 116 -11.92 -31.84 -12.40
N SER A 117 -13.04 -31.17 -12.66
CA SER A 117 -14.37 -31.61 -12.24
C SER A 117 -15.38 -31.75 -13.38
N ILE A 118 -14.92 -31.91 -14.63
CA ILE A 118 -15.75 -32.28 -15.77
C ILE A 118 -15.16 -33.53 -16.42
#